data_AF-A0A8D8ZGE4-F1
#
_entry.id   AF-A0A8D8ZGE4-F1
#
_cell.length_a   1.000
_cell.length_b   1.000
_cell.length_c   1.000
_cell.angle_alpha   90.00
_cell.angle_beta   90.00
_cell.angle_gamma   90.00
#
_symmetry.space_group_name_H-M   'P 1'
#
loop_
_entity.id
_entity.type
_entity.pdbx_description
1 polymer ?
#
loop_
_entity_poly.entity_id
_entity_poly.type
_entity_poly.pdbx_seq_one_letter_code
_entity_poly.pdbx_strand_id
1 'polypeptide(L)'
;NRDTDKLTRLTDNVYCACSGWAGDAQAVTDRVIYRLELDVADGYRQASDVPSVYRVAKVFQNILGERAGYFKASFIVAGWDVVKGSQIYALPSSGVLTSQSVACGGSGSAYILGYVENQWRCGMKQKECLAFVRTTLSLAMNRDYATGGYICVCVMELGKPVERIVLQPVCPNSALV
;
A
#
# COMPACT_ATOMS: atom_id res chain seq x y z
N ASN A 1 18.27 0.16 5.38
CA ASN A 1 16.99 0.77 4.96
C ASN A 1 16.79 0.88 3.44
N ARG A 2 17.80 0.64 2.59
CA ARG A 2 17.64 0.62 1.12
C ARG A 2 17.14 -0.74 0.57
N ASP A 3 17.14 -1.79 1.40
CA ASP A 3 16.69 -3.15 1.07
C ASP A 3 15.48 -3.59 1.91
N THR A 4 14.70 -2.64 2.44
CA THR A 4 13.55 -2.96 3.27
C THR A 4 12.28 -2.99 2.43
N ASP A 5 11.63 -4.14 2.41
CA ASP A 5 10.32 -4.32 1.79
C ASP A 5 9.25 -3.54 2.58
N LYS A 6 8.67 -2.51 1.95
CA LYS A 6 7.65 -1.66 2.57
C LYS A 6 6.23 -2.22 2.43
N LEU A 7 6.08 -3.39 1.80
CA LEU A 7 4.81 -4.07 1.62
C LEU A 7 4.65 -5.17 2.66
N THR A 8 3.66 -5.01 3.54
CA THR A 8 3.32 -6.05 4.53
C THR A 8 2.04 -6.74 4.11
N ARG A 9 2.08 -8.07 4.08
CA ARG A 9 0.88 -8.90 3.90
C ARG A 9 0.03 -8.83 5.17
N LEU A 10 -1.25 -8.53 5.01
CA LEU A 10 -2.22 -8.53 6.11
C LEU A 10 -3.07 -9.79 6.08
N THR A 11 -3.52 -10.16 4.88
CA THR A 11 -4.30 -11.37 4.60
C THR A 11 -3.90 -11.89 3.21
N ASP A 12 -4.51 -12.96 2.73
CA ASP A 12 -4.19 -13.55 1.41
C ASP A 12 -4.47 -12.59 0.24
N ASN A 13 -5.43 -11.68 0.44
CA ASN A 13 -5.98 -10.78 -0.56
C ASN A 13 -5.74 -9.28 -0.24
N VAL A 14 -5.12 -8.96 0.90
CA VAL A 14 -4.91 -7.58 1.34
C VAL A 14 -3.46 -7.36 1.79
N TYR A 15 -2.86 -6.30 1.26
CA TYR A 15 -1.54 -5.80 1.63
C TYR A 15 -1.64 -4.36 2.10
N CYS A 16 -0.68 -3.93 2.92
CA CYS A 16 -0.46 -2.51 3.16
C CYS A 16 0.95 -2.08 2.78
N ALA A 17 1.06 -0.85 2.30
CA ALA A 17 2.30 -0.10 2.26
C ALA A 17 2.35 0.88 3.42
N CYS A 18 3.48 0.95 4.12
CA CYS A 18 3.68 1.86 5.26
C CYS A 18 4.74 2.93 4.98
N SER A 19 4.58 4.07 5.66
CA SER A 19 5.54 5.17 5.67
C SER A 19 5.57 5.83 7.05
N GLY A 20 6.63 6.57 7.35
CA GLY A 20 6.85 7.18 8.66
C GLY A 20 7.77 6.35 9.54
N TRP A 21 7.53 6.36 10.84
CA TRP A 21 8.40 5.72 11.83
C TRP A 21 8.22 4.21 11.78
N ALA A 22 9.33 3.48 11.57
CA ALA A 22 9.27 2.03 11.35
C ALA A 22 8.69 1.26 12.55
N GLY A 23 9.03 1.65 13.78
CA GLY A 23 8.50 1.03 14.99
C GLY A 23 6.99 1.22 15.12
N ASP A 24 6.48 2.42 14.87
CA ASP A 24 5.05 2.71 14.88
C ASP A 24 4.31 1.97 13.77
N ALA A 25 4.91 1.93 12.57
CA ALA A 25 4.35 1.20 11.44
C ALA A 25 4.20 -0.29 11.77
N GLN A 26 5.25 -0.91 12.30
CA GLN A 26 5.23 -2.31 12.70
C GLN A 26 4.22 -2.56 13.82
N ALA A 27 4.22 -1.74 14.88
CA ALA A 27 3.30 -1.91 16.00
C ALA A 27 1.82 -1.82 15.58
N VAL A 28 1.47 -0.88 14.68
CA VAL A 28 0.10 -0.78 14.17
C VAL A 28 -0.24 -1.97 13.29
N THR A 29 0.65 -2.37 12.38
CA THR A 29 0.41 -3.52 11.49
C THR A 29 0.23 -4.82 12.29
N ASP A 30 1.07 -5.08 13.29
CA ASP A 30 0.97 -6.27 14.15
C ASP A 30 -0.36 -6.28 14.93
N ARG A 31 -0.79 -5.12 15.46
CA ARG A 31 -2.09 -4.98 16.11
C ARG A 31 -3.27 -5.26 15.17
N VAL A 32 -3.16 -4.86 13.90
CA VAL A 32 -4.18 -5.14 12.90
C VAL A 32 -4.26 -6.64 12.61
N ILE A 33 -3.12 -7.28 12.35
CA ILE A 33 -3.07 -8.73 12.08
C ILE A 33 -3.67 -9.50 13.25
N TYR A 34 -3.22 -9.20 14.48
CA TYR A 34 -3.76 -9.80 15.69
C TYR A 34 -5.28 -9.62 15.81
N ARG A 35 -5.80 -8.42 15.53
CA ARG A 35 -7.25 -8.17 15.59
C ARG A 35 -8.02 -8.98 14.55
N LEU A 36 -7.47 -9.15 13.35
CA LEU A 36 -8.09 -9.96 12.29
C LEU A 36 -8.09 -11.46 12.62
N GLU A 37 -7.05 -11.94 13.32
CA GLU A 37 -6.98 -13.31 13.83
C GLU A 37 -7.99 -13.55 14.95
N LEU A 38 -8.15 -12.59 15.87
CA LEU A 38 -9.18 -12.66 16.91
C LEU A 38 -10.59 -12.70 16.33
N ASP A 39 -10.88 -11.90 15.29
CA ASP A 39 -12.18 -11.94 14.62
C ASP A 39 -12.48 -13.36 14.06
N VAL A 40 -11.47 -14.16 13.71
CA VAL A 40 -11.63 -15.57 13.32
C VAL A 40 -11.81 -16.48 14.53
N ALA A 41 -10.99 -16.31 15.56
CA ALA A 41 -11.03 -17.12 16.78
C ALA A 41 -12.36 -16.99 17.53
N ASP A 42 -12.92 -15.78 17.58
CA ASP A 42 -14.21 -15.47 18.23
C ASP A 42 -15.43 -15.93 17.39
N GLY A 43 -15.20 -16.50 16.21
CA GLY A 43 -16.25 -17.01 15.33
C GLY A 43 -17.03 -15.93 14.57
N TYR A 44 -16.58 -14.66 14.58
CA TYR A 44 -17.16 -13.61 13.73
C TYR A 44 -16.91 -13.86 12.24
N ARG A 45 -15.91 -14.69 11.91
CA ARG A 45 -15.51 -15.03 10.54
C ARG A 45 -14.88 -16.42 10.49
N GLN A 46 -15.04 -17.14 9.39
CA GLN A 46 -14.30 -18.39 9.18
C GLN A 46 -12.88 -18.10 8.69
N ALA A 47 -11.94 -18.98 9.01
CA ALA A 47 -10.56 -18.87 8.52
C ALA A 47 -10.48 -18.87 6.98
N SER A 48 -11.38 -19.60 6.33
CA SER A 48 -11.53 -19.68 4.87
C SER A 48 -12.17 -18.45 4.23
N ASP A 49 -12.80 -17.57 5.02
CA ASP A 49 -13.43 -16.40 4.43
C ASP A 49 -12.38 -15.43 3.91
N VAL A 50 -12.72 -14.69 2.87
CA VAL A 50 -11.91 -13.59 2.37
C VAL A 50 -12.39 -12.33 3.12
N PRO A 51 -11.58 -11.73 4.01
CA PRO A 51 -12.02 -10.53 4.73
C PRO A 51 -12.18 -9.39 3.74
N SER A 52 -13.20 -8.55 3.95
CA SER A 52 -13.40 -7.38 3.11
C SER A 52 -12.25 -6.40 3.28
N VAL A 53 -11.81 -5.78 2.18
CA VAL A 53 -10.71 -4.80 2.22
C VAL A 53 -11.09 -3.63 3.12
N TYR A 54 -12.37 -3.22 3.07
CA TYR A 54 -12.93 -2.19 3.93
C TYR A 54 -12.86 -2.55 5.42
N ARG A 55 -13.13 -3.81 5.80
CA ARG A 55 -13.03 -4.26 7.20
C ARG A 55 -11.60 -4.11 7.70
N VAL A 56 -10.62 -4.58 6.93
CA VAL A 56 -9.19 -4.43 7.27
C VAL A 56 -8.83 -2.95 7.43
N ALA A 57 -9.24 -2.10 6.49
CA ALA A 57 -8.99 -0.65 6.57
C ALA A 57 -9.69 0.01 7.77
N LYS A 58 -10.87 -0.47 8.18
CA LYS A 58 -11.56 -0.01 9.40
C LYS A 58 -10.84 -0.41 10.68
N VAL A 59 -10.21 -1.59 10.72
CA VAL A 59 -9.38 -1.99 11.87
C VAL A 59 -8.17 -1.05 12.00
N PHE A 60 -7.49 -0.72 10.90
CA PHE A 60 -6.47 0.32 10.89
C PHE A 60 -7.00 1.66 11.41
N GLN A 61 -8.13 2.14 10.88
CA GLN A 61 -8.73 3.39 11.31
C GLN A 61 -9.02 3.41 12.81
N ASN A 62 -9.56 2.32 13.35
CA ASN A 62 -9.88 2.24 14.78
C ASN A 62 -8.59 2.34 15.62
N ILE A 63 -7.55 1.58 15.29
CA ILE A 63 -6.27 1.60 16.01
C ILE A 63 -5.60 2.99 15.94
N LEU A 64 -5.61 3.63 14.77
CA LEU A 64 -5.06 4.98 14.60
C LEU A 64 -5.92 6.05 15.29
N GLY A 65 -7.24 5.86 15.29
CA GLY A 65 -8.22 6.78 15.88
C GLY A 65 -8.28 6.74 17.40
N GLU A 66 -7.90 5.62 18.04
CA GLU A 66 -7.80 5.51 19.51
C GLU A 66 -6.95 6.63 20.12
N ARG A 67 -5.86 7.00 19.44
CA ARG A 67 -4.98 8.11 19.81
C ARG A 67 -4.51 8.83 18.53
N ALA A 68 -5.40 9.64 17.96
CA ALA A 68 -5.11 10.38 16.73
C ALA A 68 -3.79 11.16 16.83
N GLY A 69 -2.88 10.96 15.85
CA GLY A 69 -1.58 11.61 15.81
C GLY A 69 -0.51 11.05 16.77
N TYR A 70 -0.82 10.02 17.57
CA TYR A 70 0.16 9.33 18.42
C TYR A 70 1.17 8.55 17.58
N PHE A 71 0.68 7.66 16.72
CA PHE A 71 1.52 6.92 15.77
C PHE A 71 1.98 7.86 14.65
N LYS A 72 3.28 7.93 14.41
CA LYS A 72 3.92 8.70 13.33
C LYS A 72 4.09 7.86 12.08
N ALA A 73 3.03 7.14 11.71
CA ALA A 73 2.98 6.30 10.53
C ALA A 73 1.70 6.53 9.71
N SER A 74 1.81 6.38 8.40
CA SER A 74 0.68 6.42 7.46
C SER A 74 0.68 5.18 6.59
N PHE A 75 -0.52 4.74 6.20
CA PHE A 75 -0.74 3.47 5.53
C PHE A 75 -1.55 3.66 4.26
N ILE A 76 -1.23 2.85 3.25
CA ILE A 76 -2.09 2.59 2.11
C ILE A 76 -2.45 1.12 2.17
N VAL A 77 -3.74 0.81 2.29
CA VAL A 77 -4.26 -0.56 2.30
C VAL A 77 -4.87 -0.84 0.94
N ALA A 78 -4.43 -1.90 0.29
CA ALA A 78 -4.92 -2.30 -1.02
C ALA A 78 -5.18 -3.80 -1.06
N GLY A 79 -6.23 -4.19 -1.78
CA GLY A 79 -6.61 -5.58 -1.91
C GLY A 79 -7.83 -5.75 -2.79
N TRP A 80 -8.38 -6.96 -2.80
CA TRP A 80 -9.64 -7.27 -3.47
C TRP A 80 -10.56 -8.06 -2.54
N ASP A 81 -11.87 -7.90 -2.70
CA ASP A 81 -12.84 -8.83 -2.12
C ASP A 81 -13.91 -9.21 -3.17
N VAL A 82 -14.68 -10.25 -2.87
CA VAL A 82 -15.68 -10.78 -3.80
C VAL A 82 -16.90 -9.87 -4.00
N VAL A 83 -17.09 -8.88 -3.11
CA VAL A 83 -18.30 -8.03 -3.11
C VAL A 83 -18.07 -6.74 -3.87
N LYS A 84 -16.96 -6.06 -3.62
CA LYS A 84 -16.61 -4.74 -4.19
C LYS A 84 -15.43 -4.79 -5.15
N GLY A 85 -14.77 -5.95 -5.28
CA GLY A 85 -13.58 -6.08 -6.12
C GLY A 85 -12.37 -5.34 -5.53
N SER A 86 -11.51 -4.85 -6.42
CA SER A 86 -10.27 -4.15 -6.06
C SER A 86 -10.54 -2.80 -5.40
N GLN A 87 -9.91 -2.57 -4.25
CA GLN A 87 -10.11 -1.37 -3.44
C GLN A 87 -8.77 -0.84 -2.92
N ILE A 88 -8.67 0.49 -2.78
CA ILE A 88 -7.53 1.17 -2.18
C ILE A 88 -8.03 2.16 -1.13
N TYR A 89 -7.44 2.10 0.06
CA TYR A 89 -7.74 2.98 1.18
C TYR A 89 -6.47 3.66 1.67
N ALA A 90 -6.51 4.99 1.79
CA ALA A 90 -5.43 5.78 2.39
C ALA A 90 -5.79 6.15 3.84
N LEU A 91 -4.84 5.92 4.73
CA LEU A 91 -4.92 6.18 6.16
C LEU A 91 -3.70 6.99 6.62
N PRO A 92 -3.75 8.34 6.56
CA PRO A 92 -2.78 9.19 7.23
C PRO A 92 -2.76 8.97 8.74
N SER A 93 -1.69 9.42 9.41
CA SER A 93 -1.52 9.37 10.87
C SER A 93 -2.62 10.08 11.67
N SER A 94 -3.48 10.88 11.01
CA SER A 94 -4.67 11.48 11.62
C SER A 94 -5.79 10.47 11.90
N GLY A 95 -5.73 9.25 11.34
CA GLY A 95 -6.77 8.23 11.49
C GLY A 95 -7.97 8.41 10.54
N VAL A 96 -7.93 9.39 9.64
CA VAL A 96 -8.96 9.55 8.60
C VAL A 96 -8.82 8.42 7.58
N LEU A 97 -9.93 7.78 7.24
CA LEU A 97 -10.00 6.73 6.22
C LEU A 97 -10.60 7.30 4.94
N THR A 98 -9.85 7.25 3.84
CA THR A 98 -10.37 7.70 2.53
C THR A 98 -10.22 6.61 1.47
N SER A 99 -11.25 6.42 0.65
CA SER A 99 -11.20 5.55 -0.53
C SER A 99 -10.54 6.31 -1.68
N GLN A 100 -9.66 5.65 -2.43
CA GLN A 100 -8.89 6.28 -3.51
C GLN A 100 -8.90 5.39 -4.76
N SER A 101 -8.85 5.99 -5.94
CA SER A 101 -8.62 5.26 -7.20
C SER A 101 -7.11 5.02 -7.44
N VAL A 102 -6.28 5.93 -6.93
CA VAL A 102 -4.82 5.84 -6.86
C VAL A 102 -4.37 6.60 -5.61
N ALA A 103 -3.41 6.07 -4.86
CA ALA A 103 -2.90 6.69 -3.64
C ALA A 103 -1.38 6.73 -3.66
N CYS A 104 -0.82 7.89 -3.28
CA CYS A 104 0.62 8.09 -3.10
C CYS A 104 0.90 8.52 -1.66
N GLY A 105 1.98 8.01 -1.07
CA GLY A 105 2.35 8.31 0.32
C GLY A 105 3.86 8.25 0.53
N GLY A 106 4.32 8.73 1.69
CA GLY A 106 5.74 8.85 2.03
C GLY A 106 6.40 10.12 1.53
N SER A 107 7.71 10.26 1.77
CA SER A 107 8.50 11.46 1.44
C SER A 107 8.58 11.76 -0.06
N GLY A 108 8.57 10.71 -0.90
CA GLY A 108 8.70 10.84 -2.34
C GLY A 108 7.42 11.27 -3.06
N SER A 109 6.26 11.24 -2.38
CA SER A 109 4.96 11.47 -3.03
C SER A 109 4.82 12.87 -3.61
N ALA A 110 5.31 13.89 -2.91
CA ALA A 110 5.20 15.30 -3.33
C ALA A 110 5.84 15.57 -4.70
N TYR A 111 6.84 14.79 -5.11
CA TYR A 111 7.54 14.96 -6.39
C TYR A 111 6.81 14.32 -7.58
N ILE A 112 5.82 13.46 -7.33
CA ILE A 112 5.21 12.62 -8.36
C ILE A 112 3.71 12.83 -8.54
N LEU A 113 3.04 13.59 -7.64
CA LEU A 113 1.59 13.77 -7.70
C LEU A 113 1.12 14.30 -9.06
N GLY A 114 1.76 15.34 -9.61
CA GLY A 114 1.39 15.88 -10.93
C GLY A 114 1.60 14.89 -12.09
N TYR A 115 2.60 14.00 -11.99
CA TYR A 115 2.78 12.93 -12.97
C TYR A 115 1.69 11.87 -12.85
N VAL A 116 1.37 11.46 -11.62
CA VAL A 116 0.33 10.47 -11.32
C VAL A 116 -1.03 10.93 -11.80
N GLU A 117 -1.42 12.17 -11.50
CA GLU A 117 -2.71 12.73 -11.94
C GLU A 117 -2.84 12.81 -13.45
N ASN A 118 -1.75 13.13 -14.17
CA ASN A 118 -1.76 13.25 -15.61
C ASN A 118 -1.70 11.89 -16.34
N GLN A 119 -1.03 10.90 -15.76
CA GLN A 119 -0.74 9.63 -16.44
C GLN A 119 -1.67 8.49 -16.01
N TRP A 120 -2.22 8.52 -14.80
CA TRP A 120 -3.14 7.49 -14.33
C TRP A 120 -4.43 7.48 -15.15
N ARG A 121 -4.91 6.28 -15.51
CA ARG A 121 -6.14 6.09 -16.27
C ARG A 121 -6.90 4.89 -15.72
N CYS A 122 -8.22 5.04 -15.63
CA CYS A 122 -9.08 3.90 -15.31
C CYS A 122 -8.97 2.82 -16.41
N GLY A 123 -8.93 1.55 -16.02
CA GLY A 123 -8.89 0.42 -16.95
C GLY A 123 -7.53 0.13 -17.59
N MET A 124 -6.44 0.67 -17.05
CA MET A 124 -5.08 0.27 -17.45
C MET A 124 -4.88 -1.23 -17.35
N LYS A 125 -4.26 -1.84 -18.38
CA LYS A 125 -3.87 -3.25 -18.34
C LYS A 125 -2.69 -3.43 -17.39
N GLN A 126 -2.50 -4.65 -16.85
CA GLN A 126 -1.41 -4.96 -15.92
C GLN A 126 -0.03 -4.46 -16.41
N LYS A 127 0.32 -4.68 -17.69
CA LYS A 127 1.59 -4.20 -18.26
C LYS A 127 1.72 -2.67 -18.23
N GLU A 128 0.64 -1.95 -18.49
CA GLU A 128 0.61 -0.48 -18.45
C GLU A 128 0.73 0.01 -17.00
N CYS A 129 0.02 -0.62 -16.06
CA CYS A 129 0.15 -0.34 -14.63
C CYS A 129 1.57 -0.55 -14.12
N LEU A 130 2.23 -1.65 -14.51
CA LEU A 130 3.61 -1.93 -14.11
C LEU A 130 4.58 -0.88 -14.66
N ALA A 131 4.43 -0.47 -15.93
CA ALA A 131 5.24 0.60 -16.52
C ALA A 131 4.98 1.95 -15.83
N PHE A 132 3.72 2.26 -15.52
CA PHE A 132 3.32 3.46 -14.80
C PHE A 132 3.92 3.52 -13.39
N VAL A 133 3.78 2.44 -12.60
CA VAL A 133 4.35 2.34 -11.23
C VAL A 133 5.88 2.44 -11.28
N ARG A 134 6.52 1.72 -12.20
CA ARG A 134 7.98 1.77 -12.38
C ARG A 134 8.47 3.19 -12.66
N THR A 135 7.83 3.87 -13.60
CA THR A 135 8.21 5.24 -13.99
C THR A 135 7.96 6.23 -12.86
N THR A 136 6.78 6.16 -12.24
CA THR A 136 6.39 7.00 -11.10
C THR A 136 7.40 6.91 -9.97
N LEU A 137 7.72 5.70 -9.50
CA LEU A 137 8.67 5.52 -8.41
C LEU A 137 10.10 5.90 -8.81
N SER A 138 10.49 5.68 -10.06
CA SER A 138 11.79 6.14 -10.57
C SER A 138 11.90 7.67 -10.51
N LEU A 139 10.85 8.40 -10.88
CA LEU A 139 10.83 9.86 -10.77
C LEU A 139 10.97 10.33 -9.31
N ALA A 140 10.28 9.68 -8.37
CA ALA A 140 10.44 9.97 -6.94
C ALA A 140 11.87 9.71 -6.46
N MET A 141 12.46 8.56 -6.82
CA MET A 141 13.83 8.18 -6.43
C MET A 141 14.90 9.14 -6.94
N ASN A 142 14.67 9.81 -8.08
CA ASN A 142 15.61 10.79 -8.61
C ASN A 142 15.62 12.12 -7.84
N ARG A 143 14.60 12.39 -7.01
CA ARG A 143 14.43 13.68 -6.32
C ARG A 143 14.41 13.55 -4.80
N ASP A 144 13.93 12.43 -4.28
CA ASP A 144 13.82 12.16 -2.85
C ASP A 144 14.99 11.31 -2.35
N TYR A 145 15.84 11.87 -1.51
CA TYR A 145 17.00 11.19 -0.93
C TYR A 145 16.64 9.99 -0.04
N ALA A 146 15.41 9.96 0.51
CA ALA A 146 14.92 8.89 1.36
C ALA A 146 14.33 7.71 0.58
N THR A 147 14.14 7.86 -0.74
CA THR A 147 13.61 6.82 -1.62
C THR A 147 14.73 6.27 -2.52
N GLY A 148 14.93 4.94 -2.52
CA GLY A 148 16.01 4.30 -3.26
C GLY A 148 15.94 2.77 -3.21
N GLY A 149 16.90 2.10 -3.85
CA GLY A 149 16.94 0.63 -3.92
C GLY A 149 16.14 0.07 -5.09
N TYR A 150 15.38 -0.99 -4.86
CA TYR A 150 14.50 -1.63 -5.83
C TYR A 150 13.04 -1.27 -5.60
N ILE A 151 12.22 -1.44 -6.63
CA ILE A 151 10.78 -1.21 -6.57
C ILE A 151 10.09 -2.55 -6.30
N CYS A 152 9.52 -2.71 -5.10
CA CYS A 152 8.63 -3.83 -4.80
C CYS A 152 7.21 -3.56 -5.32
N VAL A 153 6.65 -4.52 -6.04
CA VAL A 153 5.26 -4.47 -6.52
C VAL A 153 4.54 -5.74 -6.09
N CYS A 154 3.33 -5.58 -5.56
CA CYS A 154 2.37 -6.67 -5.41
C CYS A 154 1.27 -6.49 -6.47
N VAL A 155 1.12 -7.46 -7.35
CA VAL A 155 0.02 -7.52 -8.32
C VAL A 155 -1.08 -8.39 -7.74
N MET A 156 -2.29 -7.83 -7.70
CA MET A 156 -3.46 -8.46 -7.08
C MET A 156 -4.57 -8.55 -8.11
N GLU A 157 -5.04 -9.76 -8.38
CA GLU A 157 -6.17 -10.05 -9.26
C GLU A 157 -7.22 -10.88 -8.52
N LEU A 158 -8.49 -10.63 -8.84
CA LEU A 158 -9.61 -11.31 -8.20
C LEU A 158 -9.49 -12.83 -8.36
N GLY A 159 -9.50 -13.55 -7.24
CA GLY A 159 -9.43 -15.02 -7.22
C GLY A 159 -8.07 -15.63 -7.54
N LYS A 160 -7.02 -14.81 -7.73
CA LYS A 160 -5.65 -15.29 -7.97
C LYS A 160 -4.75 -14.99 -6.77
N PRO A 161 -3.71 -15.84 -6.54
CA PRO A 161 -2.70 -15.53 -5.53
C PRO A 161 -1.96 -14.25 -5.91
N VAL A 162 -1.53 -13.49 -4.88
CA VAL A 162 -0.79 -12.25 -5.07
C VAL A 162 0.59 -12.54 -5.66
N GLU A 163 0.90 -11.90 -6.78
CA GLU A 163 2.20 -12.00 -7.44
C GLU A 163 3.12 -10.88 -6.93
N ARG A 164 4.32 -11.25 -6.47
CA ARG A 164 5.34 -10.29 -6.02
C ARG A 164 6.41 -10.11 -7.09
N ILE A 165 6.61 -8.86 -7.51
CA ILE A 165 7.56 -8.49 -8.56
C ILE A 165 8.54 -7.48 -7.99
N VAL A 166 9.83 -7.65 -8.31
CA VAL A 166 10.87 -6.67 -8.02
C VAL A 166 11.31 -6.03 -9.33
N LEU A 167 11.24 -4.71 -9.40
CA LEU A 167 11.62 -3.94 -10.59
C LEU A 167 12.84 -3.07 -10.29
N GLN A 168 13.71 -2.92 -11.30
CA GLN A 168 14.79 -1.94 -11.25
C GLN A 168 14.25 -0.56 -11.64
N PRO A 169 14.63 0.53 -10.95
CA PRO A 169 14.27 1.87 -11.37
C PRO A 169 14.84 2.18 -12.76
N VAL A 170 14.21 3.12 -13.46
CA VAL A 170 14.68 3.61 -14.75
C VAL A 170 15.45 4.90 -14.51
N CYS A 171 16.68 4.99 -15.03
CA CYS A 171 17.41 6.24 -15.07
C CYS A 171 16.76 7.15 -16.14
N PRO A 172 16.22 8.33 -15.79
CA PRO A 172 15.62 9.22 -16.77
C PRO A 172 16.61 9.77 -17.81
N ASN A 173 17.93 9.66 -17.57
CA ASN A 173 19.00 10.21 -18.42
C ASN A 173 20.00 9.15 -18.94
N SER A 174 19.60 7.90 -19.15
CA SER A 174 20.54 6.86 -19.65
C SER A 174 21.05 7.08 -21.09
N ALA A 175 20.72 8.19 -21.73
CA ALA A 175 21.15 8.58 -23.08
C ALA A 175 22.21 9.71 -23.10
N LEU A 176 22.75 10.13 -21.94
CA LEU A 176 23.73 11.22 -21.83
C LEU A 176 25.08 10.76 -21.20
N VAL A 177 25.53 9.56 -21.53
CA VAL A 177 26.91 9.12 -21.28
C VAL A 177 27.47 8.50 -22.56
#